data_AF-A0AAV6LQP1-F1
#
_entry.id   AF-A0AAV6LQP1-F1
#
_cell.length_a   1.000
_cell.length_b   1.000
_cell.length_c   1.000
_cell.angle_alpha   90.00
_cell.angle_beta   90.00
_cell.angle_gamma   90.00
#
_symmetry.space_group_name_H-M   'P 1'
#
loop_
_entity.id
_entity.type
_entity.pdbx_description
1 polymer ?
#
loop_
_entity_poly.entity_id
_entity_poly.type
_entity_poly.pdbx_seq_one_letter_code
_entity_poly.pdbx_strand_id
1 'polypeptide(L)'
;MASRVSTAAKQAEQLKKDGNSCFKKERFGAAIDAYTEVCIYLLFYIQFLIAIIADWARVEEDSRRAIQLDHNSVKGHYMLGLAFLQRGENTEGIKELERALDLGRAANENSDSIELIWQEFAKAKYQEWELESTKRMWNLQTLKYVFFQLH
;
A
#
# COMPACT_ATOMS: atom_id res chain seq x y z
N MET A 1 6.02 9.01 5.58
CA MET A 1 5.86 8.41 4.23
C MET A 1 4.75 9.08 3.42
N ALA A 2 3.56 9.33 3.96
CA ALA A 2 2.53 10.16 3.30
C ALA A 2 2.98 11.59 2.95
N SER A 3 3.96 12.14 3.69
CA SER A 3 4.46 13.50 3.49
C SER A 3 5.17 13.71 2.15
N ARG A 4 6.06 12.79 1.71
CA ARG A 4 6.78 12.92 0.44
C ARG A 4 5.88 12.72 -0.78
N VAL A 5 4.96 11.76 -0.72
CA VAL A 5 3.94 11.51 -1.76
C VAL A 5 2.98 12.71 -1.88
N SER A 6 2.56 13.27 -0.75
CA SER A 6 1.75 14.51 -0.70
C SER A 6 2.50 15.70 -1.29
N THR A 7 3.82 15.80 -1.09
CA THR A 7 4.64 16.91 -1.60
C THR A 7 4.81 16.83 -3.11
N ALA A 8 5.07 15.63 -3.64
CA ALA A 8 5.25 15.39 -5.07
C ALA A 8 3.98 15.64 -5.88
N ALA A 9 2.82 15.17 -5.38
CA ALA A 9 1.53 15.42 -6.01
C ALA A 9 1.18 16.92 -6.03
N LYS A 10 1.45 17.64 -4.93
CA LYS A 10 1.25 19.09 -4.85
C LYS A 10 2.14 19.85 -5.83
N GLN A 11 3.37 19.40 -6.03
CA GLN A 11 4.34 20.05 -6.91
C GLN A 11 3.99 19.82 -8.40
N ALA A 12 3.56 18.61 -8.77
CA ALA A 12 3.05 18.33 -10.11
C ALA A 12 1.75 19.09 -10.42
N GLU A 13 0.86 19.25 -9.42
CA GLU A 13 -0.36 20.02 -9.57
C GLU A 13 -0.08 21.53 -9.74
N GLN A 14 0.94 22.04 -9.05
CA GLN A 14 1.40 23.41 -9.18
C GLN A 14 1.98 23.69 -10.58
N LEU A 15 2.89 22.83 -11.06
CA LEU A 15 3.47 22.96 -12.41
C LEU A 15 2.40 22.87 -13.51
N LYS A 16 1.37 22.03 -13.32
CA LYS A 16 0.21 21.97 -14.22
C LYS A 16 -0.61 23.27 -14.20
N LYS A 17 -0.81 23.90 -13.03
CA LYS A 17 -1.50 25.20 -12.91
C LYS A 17 -0.69 26.31 -13.59
N ASP A 18 0.63 26.27 -13.44
CA ASP A 18 1.54 27.25 -14.05
C ASP A 18 1.56 27.11 -15.58
N GLY A 19 1.66 25.89 -16.11
CA GLY A 19 1.53 25.61 -17.55
C GLY A 19 0.19 26.08 -18.13
N ASN A 20 -0.92 25.81 -17.42
CA ASN A 20 -2.26 26.28 -17.81
C ASN A 20 -2.37 27.82 -17.80
N SER A 21 -1.68 28.49 -16.87
CA SER A 21 -1.64 29.97 -16.77
C SER A 21 -0.82 30.58 -17.91
N CYS A 22 0.29 29.95 -18.29
CA CYS A 22 1.12 30.36 -19.44
C CYS A 22 0.40 30.15 -20.77
N PHE A 23 -0.38 29.07 -20.91
CA PHE A 23 -1.21 28.80 -22.10
C PHE A 23 -2.29 29.87 -22.29
N LYS A 24 -2.96 30.30 -21.21
CA LYS A 24 -3.95 31.40 -21.24
C LYS A 24 -3.34 32.76 -21.60
N LYS A 25 -2.03 32.94 -21.43
CA LYS A 25 -1.29 34.16 -21.76
C LYS A 25 -0.61 34.09 -23.14
N GLU A 26 -1.00 33.13 -23.99
CA GLU A 26 -0.44 32.86 -25.34
C GLU A 26 1.08 32.63 -25.38
N ARG A 27 1.70 32.30 -24.23
CA ARG A 27 3.12 31.97 -24.13
C ARG A 27 3.30 30.46 -24.26
N PHE A 28 3.17 29.97 -25.50
CA PHE A 28 3.15 28.54 -25.80
C PHE A 28 4.47 27.82 -25.49
N GLY A 29 5.63 28.47 -25.68
CA GLY A 29 6.94 27.87 -25.35
C GLY A 29 7.08 27.51 -23.87
N ALA A 30 6.82 28.46 -22.98
CA ALA A 30 6.86 28.24 -21.54
C ALA A 30 5.80 27.24 -21.04
N ALA A 31 4.65 27.16 -21.73
CA ALA A 31 3.64 26.15 -21.43
C ALA A 31 4.13 24.74 -21.80
N ILE A 32 4.76 24.58 -22.97
CA ILE A 32 5.33 23.30 -23.42
C ILE A 32 6.40 22.80 -22.44
N ASP A 33 7.30 23.68 -22.01
CA ASP A 33 8.36 23.34 -21.03
C ASP A 33 7.75 22.87 -19.69
N ALA A 34 6.77 23.61 -19.17
CA ALA A 34 6.08 23.24 -17.93
C ALA A 34 5.34 21.89 -18.03
N TYR A 35 4.70 21.58 -19.17
CA TYR A 35 4.06 20.28 -19.38
C TYR A 35 5.07 19.15 -19.57
N THR A 36 6.21 19.41 -20.23
CA THR A 36 7.26 18.40 -20.39
C THR A 36 7.90 18.05 -19.04
N GLU A 37 8.10 19.04 -18.17
CA GLU A 37 8.58 18.79 -16.80
C GLU A 37 7.60 17.93 -15.98
N VAL A 38 6.28 18.15 -16.11
CA VAL A 38 5.27 17.31 -15.45
C VAL A 38 5.32 15.86 -15.94
N CYS A 39 5.48 15.65 -17.25
CA CYS A 39 5.60 14.31 -17.82
C CYS A 39 6.85 13.58 -17.32
N ILE A 40 8.00 14.26 -17.28
CA ILE A 40 9.26 13.71 -16.76
C ILE A 40 9.12 13.38 -15.28
N TYR A 41 8.45 14.24 -14.51
CA TYR A 41 8.22 14.03 -13.07
C TYR A 41 7.30 12.84 -12.78
N LEU A 42 6.22 12.68 -13.56
CA LEU A 42 5.32 11.54 -13.46
C LEU A 42 6.02 10.23 -13.82
N LEU A 43 6.85 10.24 -14.88
CA LEU A 43 7.66 9.10 -15.29
C LEU A 43 8.64 8.68 -14.18
N PHE A 44 9.35 9.64 -13.59
CA PHE A 44 10.24 9.42 -12.45
C PHE A 44 9.52 8.82 -11.24
N TYR A 45 8.32 9.33 -10.93
CA TYR A 45 7.50 8.82 -9.83
C TYR A 45 7.04 7.36 -10.05
N ILE A 46 6.62 7.02 -11.28
CA ILE A 46 6.25 5.64 -11.64
C ILE A 46 7.48 4.72 -11.56
N GLN A 47 8.65 5.16 -12.04
CA GLN A 47 9.90 4.40 -11.94
C GLN A 47 10.30 4.12 -10.48
N PHE A 48 10.13 5.10 -9.58
CA PHE A 48 10.38 4.95 -8.14
C PHE A 48 9.38 4.01 -7.47
N LEU A 49 8.10 4.08 -7.85
CA LEU A 49 7.07 3.17 -7.35
C LEU A 49 7.33 1.72 -7.80
N ILE A 50 7.74 1.54 -9.06
CA ILE A 50 8.16 0.24 -9.60
C ILE A 50 9.37 -0.29 -8.85
N ALA A 51 10.34 0.55 -8.49
CA ALA A 51 11.49 0.14 -7.70
C ALA A 51 11.09 -0.36 -6.30
N ILE A 52 10.16 0.33 -5.64
CA ILE A 52 9.61 -0.12 -4.35
C ILE A 52 8.87 -1.44 -4.51
N ILE A 53 8.03 -1.59 -5.54
CA ILE A 53 7.29 -2.84 -5.81
C ILE A 53 8.24 -3.99 -6.16
N ALA A 54 9.31 -3.70 -6.91
CA ALA A 54 10.35 -4.67 -7.26
C ALA A 54 11.12 -5.16 -6.03
N ASP A 55 11.33 -4.30 -5.02
CA ASP A 55 11.93 -4.70 -3.75
C ASP A 55 11.00 -5.66 -2.97
N TRP A 56 9.68 -5.43 -2.96
CA TRP A 56 8.74 -6.35 -2.27
C TRP A 56 8.60 -7.70 -2.97
N ALA A 57 8.65 -7.73 -4.31
CA ALA A 57 8.67 -8.98 -5.06
C ALA A 57 9.93 -9.81 -4.73
N ARG A 58 11.07 -9.15 -4.56
CA ARG A 58 12.30 -9.80 -4.12
C ARG A 58 12.24 -10.26 -2.66
N VAL A 59 11.68 -9.44 -1.77
CA VAL A 59 11.45 -9.82 -0.35
C VAL A 59 10.54 -11.04 -0.29
N GLU A 60 9.49 -11.11 -1.09
CA GLU A 60 8.63 -12.28 -1.18
C GLU A 60 9.42 -13.53 -1.61
N GLU A 61 10.21 -13.43 -2.68
CA GLU A 61 11.01 -14.56 -3.17
C GLU A 61 12.04 -15.03 -2.14
N ASP A 62 12.79 -14.10 -1.53
CA ASP A 62 13.78 -14.41 -0.50
C ASP A 62 13.11 -15.00 0.76
N SER A 63 11.92 -14.53 1.12
CA SER A 63 11.13 -15.07 2.23
C SER A 63 10.63 -16.49 1.94
N ARG A 64 10.15 -16.76 0.71
CA ARG A 64 9.75 -18.10 0.28
C ARG A 64 10.94 -19.07 0.30
N ARG A 65 12.12 -18.63 -0.16
CA ARG A 65 13.36 -19.43 -0.07
C ARG A 65 13.76 -19.68 1.38
N ALA A 66 13.66 -18.68 2.25
CA ALA A 66 13.93 -18.85 3.68
C ALA A 66 13.00 -19.89 4.32
N ILE A 67 11.70 -19.88 3.98
CA ILE A 67 10.72 -20.87 4.45
C ILE A 67 11.02 -22.28 3.89
N GLN A 68 11.49 -22.38 2.63
CA GLN A 68 11.90 -23.67 2.06
C GLN A 68 13.10 -24.27 2.79
N LEU A 69 14.05 -23.42 3.22
CA LEU A 69 15.23 -23.85 3.97
C LEU A 69 14.90 -24.15 5.44
N ASP A 70 14.04 -23.34 6.05
CA ASP A 70 13.53 -23.51 7.40
C ASP A 70 12.03 -23.22 7.45
N HIS A 71 11.24 -24.29 7.52
CA HIS A 71 9.78 -24.22 7.51
C HIS A 71 9.20 -23.56 8.77
N ASN A 72 10.01 -23.39 9.82
CA ASN A 72 9.61 -22.74 11.06
C ASN A 72 10.24 -21.36 11.22
N SER A 73 10.78 -20.78 10.14
CA SER A 73 11.41 -19.47 10.18
C SER A 73 10.39 -18.37 10.47
N VAL A 74 10.37 -17.88 11.71
CA VAL A 74 9.50 -16.76 12.14
C VAL A 74 9.72 -15.54 11.26
N LYS A 75 10.99 -15.22 10.98
CA LYS A 75 11.36 -14.09 10.12
C LYS A 75 10.91 -14.29 8.67
N GLY A 76 10.99 -15.52 8.15
CA GLY A 76 10.51 -15.85 6.81
C GLY A 76 9.01 -15.61 6.66
N HIS A 77 8.21 -16.14 7.59
CA HIS A 77 6.76 -15.94 7.61
C HIS A 77 6.37 -14.46 7.84
N TYR A 78 7.07 -13.75 8.72
CA TYR A 78 6.84 -12.33 8.95
C TYR A 78 7.06 -11.48 7.69
N MET A 79 8.22 -11.65 7.03
CA MET A 79 8.56 -10.88 5.83
C MET A 79 7.66 -11.22 4.64
N LEU A 80 7.23 -12.49 4.51
CA LEU A 80 6.26 -12.90 3.51
C LEU A 80 4.89 -12.25 3.74
N GLY A 81 4.44 -12.20 5.00
CA GLY A 81 3.22 -11.51 5.39
C GLY A 81 3.22 -10.03 5.01
N LEU A 82 4.33 -9.31 5.31
CA LEU A 82 4.49 -7.92 4.93
C LEU A 82 4.47 -7.71 3.41
N ALA A 83 5.13 -8.59 2.64
CA ALA A 83 5.15 -8.51 1.19
C ALA A 83 3.74 -8.65 0.59
N PHE A 84 2.91 -9.58 1.12
CA PHE A 84 1.52 -9.72 0.70
C PHE A 84 0.65 -8.52 1.06
N LEU A 85 0.78 -7.98 2.29
CA LEU A 85 0.05 -6.77 2.69
C LEU A 85 0.38 -5.58 1.77
N GLN A 86 1.65 -5.43 1.39
CA GLN A 86 2.08 -4.35 0.51
C GLN A 86 1.57 -4.50 -0.93
N ARG A 87 1.33 -5.74 -1.38
CA ARG A 87 0.68 -6.06 -2.67
C ARG A 87 -0.85 -5.91 -2.62
N GLY A 88 -1.43 -5.66 -1.44
CA GLY A 88 -2.88 -5.60 -1.23
C GLY A 88 -3.54 -6.97 -1.06
N GLU A 89 -2.76 -8.04 -0.96
CA GLU A 89 -3.22 -9.41 -0.72
C GLU A 89 -3.43 -9.61 0.80
N ASN A 90 -4.34 -8.82 1.38
CA ASN A 90 -4.50 -8.69 2.84
C ASN A 90 -4.80 -10.02 3.54
N THR A 91 -5.59 -10.90 2.92
CA THR A 91 -5.98 -12.19 3.49
C THR A 91 -4.79 -13.13 3.65
N GLU A 92 -3.92 -13.22 2.64
CA GLU A 92 -2.73 -14.07 2.71
C GLU A 92 -1.65 -13.45 3.60
N GLY A 93 -1.50 -12.11 3.57
CA GLY A 93 -0.59 -11.41 4.47
C GLY A 93 -0.91 -11.63 5.95
N ILE A 94 -2.20 -11.57 6.32
CA ILE A 94 -2.66 -11.83 7.69
C ILE A 94 -2.34 -13.27 8.12
N LYS A 95 -2.55 -14.27 7.26
CA LYS A 95 -2.27 -15.68 7.59
C LYS A 95 -0.79 -15.92 7.87
N GLU A 96 0.09 -15.34 7.07
CA GLU A 96 1.54 -15.50 7.26
C GLU A 96 2.04 -14.78 8.54
N LEU A 97 1.47 -13.61 8.85
CA LEU A 97 1.73 -12.92 10.12
C LEU A 97 1.24 -13.71 11.34
N GLU A 98 0.06 -14.35 11.24
CA GLU A 98 -0.45 -15.25 12.27
C GLU A 98 0.49 -16.45 12.48
N ARG A 99 0.97 -17.05 11.38
CA ARG A 99 1.93 -18.14 11.44
C ARG A 99 3.25 -17.74 12.10
N ALA A 100 3.74 -16.53 11.80
CA ALA A 100 4.93 -15.98 12.43
C ALA A 100 4.74 -15.79 13.95
N LEU A 101 3.57 -15.33 14.40
CA LEU A 101 3.24 -15.20 15.83
C LEU A 101 3.21 -16.55 16.54
N ASP A 102 2.60 -17.56 15.93
CA ASP A 102 2.51 -18.90 16.50
C ASP A 102 3.90 -19.53 16.65
N LEU A 103 4.74 -19.40 15.62
CA LEU A 103 6.10 -19.92 15.62
C LEU A 103 7.00 -19.15 16.62
N GLY A 104 6.89 -17.82 16.70
CA GLY A 104 7.66 -17.02 17.65
C GLY A 104 7.33 -17.35 19.10
N ARG A 105 6.04 -17.58 19.40
CA ARG A 105 5.60 -18.06 20.73
C ARG A 105 6.11 -19.46 21.03
N ALA A 106 6.09 -20.37 20.06
CA ALA A 106 6.57 -21.74 20.25
C ALA A 106 8.10 -21.82 20.43
N ALA A 107 8.84 -20.92 19.77
CA ALA A 107 10.30 -20.88 19.81
C ALA A 107 10.88 -20.11 21.02
N ASN A 108 10.03 -19.56 21.91
CA ASN A 108 10.45 -18.65 22.99
C ASN A 108 11.33 -17.50 22.47
N GLU A 109 11.01 -16.95 21.31
CA GLU A 109 11.73 -15.80 20.75
C GLU A 109 11.58 -14.56 21.64
N ASN A 110 12.51 -13.62 21.50
CA ASN A 110 12.51 -12.37 22.27
C ASN A 110 11.15 -11.67 22.17
N SER A 111 10.61 -11.26 23.32
CA SER A 111 9.31 -10.58 23.43
C SER A 111 9.18 -9.40 22.45
N ASP A 112 10.25 -8.65 22.24
CA ASP A 112 10.28 -7.48 21.36
C ASP A 112 9.99 -7.81 19.88
N SER A 113 10.44 -8.97 19.40
CA SER A 113 10.22 -9.40 18.01
C SER A 113 8.77 -9.85 17.81
N ILE A 114 8.21 -10.56 18.78
CA ILE A 114 6.80 -10.99 18.77
C ILE A 114 5.87 -9.77 18.85
N GLU A 115 6.22 -8.76 19.65
CA GLU A 115 5.44 -7.54 19.77
C GLU A 115 5.36 -6.76 18.45
N LEU A 116 6.47 -6.65 17.71
CA LEU A 116 6.47 -6.01 16.39
C LEU A 116 5.56 -6.76 15.40
N ILE A 117 5.62 -8.09 15.38
CA ILE A 117 4.75 -8.91 14.51
C ILE A 117 3.28 -8.70 14.89
N TRP A 118 2.98 -8.63 16.19
CA TRP A 118 1.62 -8.44 16.68
C TRP A 118 1.04 -7.07 16.30
N GLN A 119 1.85 -6.01 16.35
CA GLN A 119 1.42 -4.67 15.93
C GLN A 119 1.02 -4.65 14.45
N GLU A 120 1.83 -5.25 13.57
CA GLU A 120 1.50 -5.31 12.14
C GLU A 120 0.30 -6.22 11.86
N PHE A 121 0.17 -7.34 12.58
CA PHE A 121 -1.00 -8.21 12.50
C PHE A 121 -2.30 -7.50 12.93
N ALA A 122 -2.27 -6.81 14.07
CA ALA A 122 -3.42 -6.08 14.60
C ALA A 122 -3.86 -4.96 13.66
N LYS A 123 -2.89 -4.24 13.09
CA LYS A 123 -3.15 -3.19 12.09
C LYS A 123 -3.79 -3.76 10.82
N ALA A 124 -3.28 -4.88 10.30
CA ALA A 124 -3.86 -5.53 9.13
C ALA A 124 -5.31 -6.01 9.38
N LYS A 125 -5.57 -6.59 10.56
CA LYS A 125 -6.92 -6.99 10.99
C LYS A 125 -7.88 -5.81 11.15
N TYR A 126 -7.39 -4.69 11.69
CA TYR A 126 -8.19 -3.48 11.81
C TYR A 126 -8.62 -2.95 10.43
N GLN A 127 -7.70 -2.93 9.45
CA GLN A 127 -8.01 -2.52 8.07
C GLN A 127 -9.02 -3.47 7.40
N GLU A 128 -8.89 -4.78 7.61
CA GLU A 128 -9.87 -5.77 7.14
C GLU A 128 -11.27 -5.47 7.69
N TRP A 129 -11.36 -5.21 9.00
CA TRP A 129 -12.62 -4.86 9.66
C TRP A 129 -13.21 -3.54 9.16
N GLU A 130 -12.39 -2.52 8.92
CA GLU A 130 -12.84 -1.22 8.40
C GLU A 130 -13.42 -1.37 6.98
N LEU A 131 -12.77 -2.15 6.11
CA LEU A 131 -13.25 -2.44 4.77
C LEU A 131 -14.58 -3.20 4.80
N GLU A 132 -14.70 -4.20 5.67
CA GLU A 132 -15.91 -5.00 5.80
C GLU A 132 -17.07 -4.17 6.36
N SER A 133 -16.81 -3.36 7.38
CA SER A 133 -17.79 -2.45 7.98
C SER A 133 -18.28 -1.42 6.96
N THR A 134 -17.38 -0.87 6.15
CA THR A 134 -17.72 0.05 5.07
C THR A 134 -18.62 -0.62 4.03
N LYS A 135 -18.27 -1.84 3.59
CA LYS A 135 -19.10 -2.63 2.64
C LYS A 135 -20.49 -2.90 3.20
N ARG A 136 -20.59 -3.32 4.46
CA ARG A 136 -21.87 -3.54 5.15
C ARG A 136 -22.70 -2.27 5.20
N MET A 137 -22.09 -1.13 5.52
CA MET A 137 -22.78 0.16 5.56
C MET A 137 -23.29 0.58 4.17
N TRP A 138 -22.49 0.39 3.12
CA TRP A 138 -22.91 0.66 1.74
C TRP A 138 -24.11 -0.19 1.35
N ASN A 139 -24.07 -1.50 1.60
CA ASN A 139 -25.17 -2.41 1.31
C ASN A 139 -26.48 -2.00 2.00
N LEU A 140 -26.41 -1.60 3.28
CA LEU A 140 -27.56 -1.14 4.04
C LEU A 140 -28.15 0.17 3.48
N GLN A 141 -27.30 1.10 3.05
CA GLN A 141 -27.76 2.33 2.40
C GLN A 141 -28.45 2.05 1.05
N THR A 142 -27.88 1.16 0.24
CA THR A 142 -28.48 0.77 -1.04
C THR A 142 -29.84 0.10 -0.84
N LEU A 143 -29.96 -0.84 0.12
CA LEU A 143 -31.22 -1.50 0.45
C LEU A 143 -32.29 -0.50 0.89
N LYS A 144 -31.94 0.48 1.73
CA LYS A 144 -32.86 1.56 2.12
C LYS A 144 -33.33 2.39 0.93
N TYR A 145 -32.41 2.75 0.03
CA TYR A 145 -32.74 3.56 -1.15
C TYR A 145 -33.68 2.82 -2.10
N VAL A 146 -33.42 1.53 -2.38
CA VAL A 146 -34.29 0.70 -3.23
C VAL A 146 -35.68 0.53 -2.61
N PHE A 147 -35.77 0.30 -1.29
CA PHE A 147 -37.04 0.21 -0.58
C PHE A 147 -37.86 1.51 -0.69
N PHE A 148 -37.20 2.67 -0.61
CA PHE A 148 -37.84 3.98 -0.70
C PHE A 148 -38.25 4.38 -2.13
N GLN A 149 -37.71 3.73 -3.17
CA GLN A 149 -38.11 3.96 -4.58
C GLN A 149 -39.26 3.04 -5.03
N LEU A 150 -39.58 2.02 -4.25
CA LEU A 150 -40.65 1.05 -4.52
C LEU A 150 -41.97 1.37 -3.80
N HIS A 151 -42.03 2.48 -3.05
CA HIS A 151 -43.21 3.02 -2.37
C HIS A 151 -43.36 4.51 -2.72
#